data_AF-A0A3P6DAZ5-F1
#
_entry.id   AF-A0A3P6DAZ5-F1
#
_cell.length_a   1.000
_cell.length_b   1.000
_cell.length_c   1.000
_cell.angle_alpha   90.00
_cell.angle_beta   90.00
_cell.angle_gamma   90.00
#
_symmetry.space_group_name_H-M   'P 1'
#
loop_
_entity.id
_entity.type
_entity.pdbx_description
1 polymer ?
#
loop_
_entity_poly.entity_id
_entity_poly.type
_entity_poly.pdbx_seq_one_letter_code
_entity_poly.pdbx_strand_id
1 'polypeptide(L)'
;MTAYLEQMFSKRLDAMQSMVERLPGVAPPIQKSDTDSYADTPFTDEITLIEMPRKFSFPSIKMYDGTGDLDDHIAQYRHRMLPVALPKEWREATLCKGFG
;
A
#
# COMPACT_ATOMS: atom_id res chain seq x y z
N MET A 1 -33.64 8.46 -13.58
CA MET A 1 -32.68 9.17 -14.44
C MET A 1 -31.24 8.66 -14.24
N THR A 2 -30.78 8.39 -13.02
CA THR A 2 -29.44 7.85 -12.73
C THR A 2 -29.17 6.48 -13.36
N ALA A 3 -30.08 5.51 -13.20
CA ALA A 3 -29.93 4.15 -13.76
C ALA A 3 -29.80 4.12 -15.30
N TYR A 4 -30.46 5.06 -15.99
CA TYR A 4 -30.35 5.19 -17.44
C TYR A 4 -28.97 5.71 -17.86
N LEU A 5 -28.43 6.69 -17.13
CA LEU A 5 -27.10 7.23 -17.37
C LEU A 5 -26.03 6.17 -17.08
N GLU A 6 -26.13 5.46 -15.95
CA GLU A 6 -25.24 4.33 -15.62
C GLU A 6 -25.24 3.28 -16.72
N GLN A 7 -26.42 2.89 -17.21
CA GLN A 7 -26.54 1.93 -18.30
C GLN A 7 -25.88 2.42 -19.59
N MET A 8 -26.03 3.71 -19.93
CA MET A 8 -25.40 4.31 -21.10
C MET A 8 -23.86 4.35 -20.98
N PHE A 9 -23.35 4.65 -19.79
CA PHE A 9 -21.90 4.65 -19.53
C PHE A 9 -21.31 3.24 -19.57
N SER A 10 -21.93 2.26 -18.90
CA SER A 10 -21.48 0.87 -18.93
C SER A 10 -21.39 0.34 -20.37
N LYS A 11 -22.45 0.52 -21.18
CA LYS A 11 -22.46 0.10 -22.59
C LYS A 11 -21.32 0.73 -23.40
N ARG A 12 -21.01 2.01 -23.14
CA ARG A 12 -19.95 2.72 -23.85
C ARG A 12 -18.56 2.22 -23.44
N LEU A 13 -18.36 1.94 -22.15
CA LEU A 13 -17.12 1.37 -21.64
C LEU A 13 -16.89 -0.05 -22.15
N ASP A 14 -17.91 -0.90 -22.15
CA ASP A 14 -17.83 -2.26 -22.68
C ASP A 14 -17.45 -2.26 -24.17
N ALA A 15 -18.03 -1.35 -24.96
CA ALA A 15 -17.70 -1.19 -26.36
C ALA A 15 -16.24 -0.74 -26.56
N MET A 16 -15.75 0.19 -25.74
CA MET A 16 -14.35 0.63 -25.78
C MET A 16 -13.39 -0.50 -25.40
N GLN A 17 -13.69 -1.24 -24.33
CA GLN A 17 -12.90 -2.37 -23.88
C GLN A 17 -12.79 -3.46 -24.96
N SER A 18 -13.90 -3.83 -25.57
CA SER A 18 -13.93 -4.84 -26.65
C SER A 18 -13.13 -4.43 -27.89
N MET A 19 -13.09 -3.13 -28.23
CA MET A 19 -12.26 -2.65 -29.33
C MET A 19 -10.77 -2.73 -29.02
N VAL A 20 -10.37 -2.43 -27.78
CA VAL A 20 -8.96 -2.49 -27.34
C VAL A 20 -8.45 -3.93 -27.33
N GLU A 21 -9.27 -4.89 -26.88
CA GLU A 21 -8.90 -6.32 -26.84
C GLU A 21 -8.71 -6.95 -28.23
N ARG A 22 -9.29 -6.37 -29.27
CA ARG A 22 -9.20 -6.86 -30.66
C ARG A 22 -8.00 -6.31 -31.42
N LEU A 23 -7.22 -5.40 -30.84
CA LEU A 23 -6.06 -4.82 -31.50
C LEU A 23 -4.90 -5.83 -31.51
N PRO A 24 -4.37 -6.20 -32.69
CA PRO A 24 -3.25 -7.12 -32.77
C PRO A 24 -2.00 -6.50 -32.12
N GLY A 25 -1.38 -7.22 -31.18
CA GLY A 25 -0.17 -6.77 -30.48
C GLY A 25 -0.42 -5.96 -29.21
N VAL A 26 -1.67 -5.75 -28.80
CA VAL A 26 -1.98 -5.19 -27.47
C VAL A 26 -1.74 -6.27 -26.42
N ALA A 27 -0.89 -5.97 -25.44
CA ALA A 27 -0.72 -6.80 -24.27
C ALA A 27 -2.06 -6.92 -23.52
N PRO A 28 -2.37 -8.07 -22.90
CA PRO A 28 -3.58 -8.22 -22.11
C PRO A 28 -3.76 -7.04 -21.14
N PRO A 29 -4.97 -6.49 -21.00
CA PRO A 29 -5.24 -5.48 -19.98
C PRO A 29 -4.71 -5.97 -18.63
N ILE A 30 -3.97 -5.12 -17.93
CA ILE A 30 -3.46 -5.43 -16.59
C ILE A 30 -4.67 -5.81 -15.75
N GLN A 31 -4.73 -7.08 -15.34
CA GLN A 31 -5.81 -7.54 -14.48
C GLN A 31 -5.74 -6.77 -13.18
N LYS A 32 -6.90 -6.30 -12.70
CA LYS A 32 -6.96 -5.82 -11.32
C LYS A 32 -6.49 -6.96 -10.45
N SER A 33 -5.59 -6.63 -9.54
CA SER A 33 -5.10 -7.56 -8.54
C SER A 33 -6.31 -8.02 -7.72
N ASP A 34 -6.37 -9.31 -7.34
CA ASP A 34 -7.41 -9.85 -6.46
C ASP A 34 -7.63 -8.92 -5.25
N THR A 35 -8.85 -8.91 -4.70
CA THR A 35 -9.17 -8.10 -3.51
C THR A 35 -8.18 -8.35 -2.36
N ASP A 36 -7.65 -9.58 -2.27
CA ASP A 36 -6.67 -10.02 -1.26
C ASP A 36 -5.20 -9.83 -1.70
N SER A 37 -4.93 -9.15 -2.82
CA SER A 37 -3.58 -8.98 -3.37
C SER A 37 -3.11 -7.53 -3.28
N TYR A 38 -2.12 -7.28 -2.40
CA TYR A 38 -1.35 -6.04 -2.14
C TYR A 38 -2.15 -4.73 -1.91
N ALA A 39 -3.44 -4.67 -2.28
CA ALA A 39 -4.38 -3.61 -1.95
C ALA A 39 -4.72 -3.63 -0.45
N ASP A 40 -4.51 -4.75 0.24
CA ASP A 40 -4.37 -4.82 1.69
C ASP A 40 -2.96 -4.36 2.09
N THR A 41 -2.69 -3.08 1.82
CA THR A 41 -1.53 -2.43 2.42
C THR A 41 -1.60 -2.62 3.93
N PRO A 42 -0.51 -3.04 4.62
CA PRO A 42 -0.52 -3.09 6.08
C PRO A 42 -0.78 -1.70 6.67
N PHE A 43 -0.60 -0.64 5.88
CA PHE A 43 -1.01 0.72 6.19
C PHE A 43 -2.52 0.91 6.01
N THR A 44 -3.32 0.30 6.87
CA THR A 44 -4.77 0.53 6.95
C THR A 44 -5.08 1.93 7.45
N ASP A 45 -6.31 2.41 7.23
CA ASP A 45 -6.78 3.67 7.81
C ASP A 45 -6.70 3.66 9.35
N GLU A 46 -6.82 2.49 9.98
CA GLU A 46 -6.63 2.34 11.42
C GLU A 46 -5.21 2.73 11.85
N ILE A 47 -4.19 2.34 11.07
CA ILE A 47 -2.82 2.78 11.32
C ILE A 47 -2.68 4.28 11.08
N THR A 48 -3.30 4.85 10.04
CA THR A 48 -3.15 6.27 9.74
C THR A 48 -3.77 7.13 10.85
N LEU A 49 -4.89 6.70 11.45
CA LEU A 49 -5.60 7.37 12.52
C LEU A 49 -4.91 7.34 13.90
N ILE A 50 -3.99 6.40 14.13
CA ILE A 50 -3.23 6.35 15.39
C ILE A 50 -2.20 7.49 15.42
N GLU A 51 -2.35 8.40 16.39
CA GLU A 51 -1.39 9.48 16.64
C GLU A 51 -0.05 8.93 17.11
N MET A 52 1.05 9.49 16.58
CA MET A 52 2.40 9.14 17.02
C MET A 52 2.61 9.54 18.48
N PRO A 53 3.25 8.70 19.31
CA PRO A 53 3.48 9.04 20.71
C PRO A 53 4.36 10.29 20.82
N ARG A 54 3.93 11.31 21.57
CA ARG A 54 4.63 12.61 21.66
C ARG A 54 6.07 12.54 22.16
N LYS A 55 6.41 11.50 22.93
CA LYS A 55 7.76 11.26 23.48
C LYS A 55 8.57 10.24 22.68
N PHE A 56 8.04 9.77 21.55
CA PHE A 56 8.73 8.85 20.68
C PHE A 56 9.74 9.59 19.82
N SER A 57 10.98 9.11 19.82
CA SER A 57 12.02 9.54 18.90
C SER A 57 12.32 8.39 17.95
N PHE A 58 12.36 8.67 16.65
CA PHE A 58 12.80 7.69 15.68
C PHE A 58 14.28 7.36 15.91
N PRO A 59 14.67 6.08 15.95
CA PRO A 59 16.07 5.69 15.95
C PRO A 59 16.73 6.20 14.66
N SER A 60 17.96 6.67 14.77
CA SER A 60 18.74 7.07 13.59
C SER A 60 19.07 5.81 12.79
N ILE A 61 18.33 5.56 11.72
CA ILE A 61 18.54 4.47 10.75
C ILE A 61 18.87 5.13 9.41
N LYS A 62 19.80 4.53 8.66
CA LYS A 62 20.06 5.00 7.30
C LYS A 62 18.88 4.62 6.42
N MET A 63 18.35 5.59 5.70
CA MET A 63 17.30 5.39 4.70
C MET A 63 17.76 4.35 3.68
N TYR A 64 16.84 3.49 3.22
CA TYR A 64 17.18 2.47 2.23
C TYR A 64 17.48 3.12 0.88
N ASP A 65 18.67 2.85 0.32
CA ASP A 65 19.12 3.45 -0.94
C ASP A 65 18.72 2.65 -2.19
N GLY A 66 18.04 1.52 -2.02
CA GLY A 66 17.62 0.64 -3.12
C GLY A 66 18.73 -0.26 -3.66
N THR A 67 19.95 -0.18 -3.14
CA THR A 67 21.10 -0.95 -3.63
C THR A 67 21.59 -2.02 -2.64
N GLY A 68 21.33 -1.81 -1.35
CA GLY A 68 21.66 -2.76 -0.30
C GLY A 68 20.73 -3.98 -0.24
N ASP A 69 21.00 -4.87 0.71
CA ASP A 69 20.13 -6.00 1.00
C ASP A 69 18.87 -5.53 1.76
N LEU A 70 17.69 -5.84 1.21
CA LEU A 70 16.41 -5.42 1.78
C LEU A 70 16.15 -6.10 3.13
N ASP A 71 16.49 -7.38 3.26
CA ASP A 71 16.23 -8.14 4.49
C ASP A 71 17.10 -7.64 5.64
N ASP A 72 18.37 -7.30 5.38
CA ASP A 72 19.26 -6.69 6.36
C ASP A 72 18.77 -5.31 6.79
N HIS A 73 18.31 -4.47 5.85
CA HIS A 73 17.71 -3.18 6.19
C HIS A 73 16.47 -3.35 7.09
N ILE A 74 15.58 -4.29 6.76
CA ILE A 74 14.41 -4.61 7.57
C ILE A 74 14.82 -5.15 8.96
N ALA A 75 15.83 -6.02 9.03
CA ALA A 75 16.33 -6.57 10.28
C ALA A 75 16.91 -5.48 11.19
N GLN A 76 17.71 -4.57 10.62
CA GLN A 76 18.25 -3.41 11.34
C GLN A 76 17.14 -2.50 11.85
N TYR A 77 16.13 -2.21 11.02
CA TYR A 77 14.97 -1.42 11.40
C TYR A 77 14.22 -2.03 12.58
N ARG A 78 13.85 -3.31 12.46
CA ARG A 78 13.15 -4.07 13.50
C ARG A 78 13.96 -4.09 14.79
N HIS A 79 15.27 -4.36 14.71
CA HIS A 79 16.14 -4.42 15.88
C HIS A 79 16.19 -3.09 16.64
N ARG A 80 16.24 -1.95 15.94
CA ARG A 80 16.31 -0.62 16.57
C ARG A 80 14.96 -0.13 17.07
N MET A 81 13.87 -0.58 16.48
CA MET A 81 12.52 -0.22 16.93
C MET A 81 11.96 -1.14 18.03
N LEU A 82 12.36 -2.42 18.09
CA LEU A 82 11.89 -3.40 19.08
C LEU A 82 12.10 -2.99 20.57
N PRO A 83 13.22 -2.38 20.99
CA PRO A 83 13.44 -1.98 22.38
C PRO A 83 12.70 -0.70 22.77
N VAL A 84 12.03 -0.02 21.83
CA VAL A 84 11.19 1.12 22.18
C VAL A 84 10.01 0.58 22.98
N ALA A 85 9.88 1.03 24.24
CA ALA A 85 8.81 0.66 25.15
C ALA A 85 7.47 1.26 24.69
N LEU A 86 6.93 0.76 23.58
CA LEU A 86 5.63 1.13 23.05
C LEU A 86 4.55 0.20 23.63
N PRO A 87 3.42 0.77 24.07
CA PRO A 87 2.21 0.00 24.34
C PRO A 87 1.85 -0.87 23.14
N LYS A 88 1.25 -2.03 23.39
CA LYS A 88 0.92 -3.00 22.34
C LYS A 88 0.01 -2.36 21.28
N GLU A 89 -0.89 -1.46 21.68
CA GLU A 89 -1.84 -0.80 20.78
C GLU A 89 -1.16 0.15 19.77
N TRP A 90 0.02 0.70 20.07
CA TRP A 90 0.69 1.69 19.21
C TRP A 90 1.89 1.15 18.48
N ARG A 91 2.32 -0.07 18.83
CA ARG A 91 3.55 -0.67 18.34
C ARG A 91 3.56 -0.80 16.82
N GLU A 92 2.51 -1.37 16.25
CA GLU A 92 2.41 -1.58 14.80
C GLU A 92 2.34 -0.26 14.05
N ALA A 93 1.47 0.66 14.46
CA ALA A 93 1.35 1.96 13.81
C ALA A 93 2.65 2.78 13.87
N THR A 94 3.36 2.74 14.99
CA THR A 94 4.66 3.42 15.15
C THR A 94 5.75 2.77 14.29
N LEU A 95 5.78 1.43 14.23
CA LEU A 95 6.68 0.67 13.36
C LEU A 95 6.40 0.93 11.88
N CYS A 96 5.16 1.06 11.47
CA CYS A 96 4.81 1.33 10.08
C CYS A 96 5.17 2.77 9.71
N LYS A 97 4.75 3.76 10.53
CA LYS A 97 4.99 5.19 10.24
C LYS A 97 6.45 5.62 10.31
N GLY A 98 7.30 4.86 11.02
CA GLY A 98 8.74 5.14 11.10
C GLY A 98 9.60 4.50 10.03
N PHE A 99 9.01 3.65 9.19
CA PHE A 99 9.73 2.96 8.13
C PHE A 99 9.87 3.89 6.92
N GLY A 100 11.09 4.08 6.43
CA GLY A 100 11.44 4.99 5.35
C GLY A 100 12.86 4.80 4.83
#